data_AF-A0A831W745-F1
#
_entry.id   AF-A0A831W745-F1
#
_cell.length_a   1.000
_cell.length_b   1.000
_cell.length_c   1.000
_cell.angle_alpha   90.00
_cell.angle_beta   90.00
_cell.angle_gamma   90.00
#
_symmetry.space_group_name_H-M   'P 1'
#
loop_
_entity.id
_entity.type
_entity.pdbx_description
1 polymer ?
#
loop_
_entity_poly.entity_id
_entity_poly.type
_entity_poly.pdbx_seq_one_letter_code
_entity_poly.pdbx_strand_id
1 'polypeptide(L)' 'MNAGSLGEFFEMGGYALYVWGSFGATFLLMAVEPILVRRRHQAILQRIRRMIRLETEVKR' A
#
# COMPACT_ATOMS: atom_id res chain seq x y z
N MET A 1 -29.59 -9.76 -19.07
CA MET A 1 -28.27 -9.44 -18.51
C MET A 1 -28.34 -8.02 -17.99
N ASN A 2 -28.77 -7.84 -16.73
CA ASN A 2 -28.91 -6.51 -16.12
C ASN A 2 -27.89 -6.39 -15.01
N ALA A 3 -26.89 -5.53 -15.20
CA ALA A 3 -25.94 -5.12 -14.17
C ALA A 3 -26.62 -4.16 -13.17
N GLY A 4 -27.70 -4.61 -12.54
CA GLY A 4 -28.50 -3.82 -11.60
C GLY A 4 -28.14 -4.00 -10.13
N SER A 5 -27.27 -4.93 -9.78
CA SER A 5 -27.20 -5.41 -8.40
C SER A 5 -26.10 -4.80 -7.54
N LEU A 6 -25.14 -4.04 -8.07
CA LEU A 6 -24.06 -3.48 -7.23
C LEU A 6 -24.61 -2.60 -6.10
N GLY A 7 -25.65 -1.80 -6.35
CA GLY A 7 -26.35 -1.04 -5.32
C GLY A 7 -27.15 -1.92 -4.34
N GLU A 8 -27.88 -2.92 -4.85
CA GLU A 8 -28.65 -3.87 -4.05
C GLU A 8 -27.76 -4.74 -3.14
N PHE A 9 -26.53 -5.04 -3.55
CA PHE A 9 -25.53 -5.76 -2.75
C PHE A 9 -25.03 -4.94 -1.55
N PHE A 10 -24.94 -3.61 -1.67
CA PHE A 10 -24.66 -2.72 -0.53
C PHE A 10 -25.90 -2.47 0.33
N GLU A 11 -27.09 -2.52 -0.26
CA GLU A 11 -28.38 -2.30 0.41
C GLU A 11 -28.98 -3.55 1.09
N MET A 12 -28.33 -4.72 1.03
CA MET A 12 -28.64 -5.88 1.89
C MET A 12 -28.27 -5.60 3.37
N GLY A 13 -28.94 -4.63 4.00
CA GLY A 13 -29.14 -4.56 5.45
C GLY A 13 -27.90 -4.57 6.35
N GLY A 14 -26.77 -4.02 5.90
CA GLY A 14 -25.58 -3.82 6.75
C GLY A 14 -24.52 -4.94 6.75
N TYR A 15 -24.77 -6.08 6.10
CA TYR A 15 -23.79 -7.19 6.01
C TYR A 15 -22.64 -6.90 5.04
N ALA A 16 -22.89 -6.15 3.97
CA ALA A 16 -21.88 -5.81 2.97
C ALA A 16 -20.71 -5.02 3.58
N LEU A 17 -21.00 -4.10 4.51
CA LEU A 17 -19.97 -3.35 5.23
C LEU A 17 -19.08 -4.25 6.08
N TYR A 18 -19.63 -5.30 6.70
CA TYR A 18 -18.86 -6.27 7.47
C TYR A 18 -17.96 -7.14 6.60
N VAL A 19 -18.49 -7.66 5.48
CA VAL A 19 -17.73 -8.50 4.55
C VAL A 19 -16.62 -7.68 3.92
N TRP A 20 -16.98 -6.58 3.24
CA TRP A 20 -15.99 -5.72 2.60
C TRP A 20 -15.05 -5.04 3.60
N GLY A 21 -15.51 -4.73 4.81
CA GLY A 21 -14.67 -4.23 5.89
C GLY A 21 -13.62 -5.26 6.34
N SER A 22 -14.00 -6.53 6.50
CA SER A 22 -13.08 -7.61 6.90
C SER A 22 -12.08 -7.96 5.78
N PHE A 23 -12.54 -8.01 4.53
CA PHE A 23 -11.68 -8.18 3.36
C PHE A 23 -10.74 -6.99 3.18
N GLY A 24 -11.24 -5.76 3.33
CA GLY A 24 -10.45 -4.54 3.30
C GLY A 24 -9.42 -4.48 4.42
N ALA A 25 -9.79 -4.85 5.64
CA ALA A 25 -8.88 -4.92 6.78
C ALA A 25 -7.77 -5.96 6.56
N THR A 26 -8.13 -7.14 6.05
CA THR A 26 -7.17 -8.21 5.70
C THR A 26 -6.21 -7.75 4.61
N PHE A 27 -6.74 -7.15 3.54
CA PHE A 27 -5.94 -6.59 2.46
C PHE A 27 -5.02 -5.48 2.96
N LEU A 28 -5.51 -4.62 3.85
CA LEU A 28 -4.74 -3.53 4.45
C LEU A 28 -3.58 -4.09 5.29
N LEU A 29 -3.83 -5.11 6.12
CA LEU A 29 -2.80 -5.80 6.88
C LEU A 29 -1.74 -6.43 5.97
N MET A 30 -2.15 -7.14 4.91
CA MET A 30 -1.24 -7.69 3.91
C MET A 30 -0.48 -6.59 3.13
N ALA A 31 -1.07 -5.41 2.94
CA ALA A 31 -0.44 -4.31 2.22
C ALA A 31 0.55 -3.52 3.09
N VAL A 32 0.38 -3.50 4.41
CA VAL A 32 1.26 -2.76 5.34
C VAL A 32 2.71 -3.22 5.22
N GLU A 33 2.95 -4.54 5.21
CA GLU A 33 4.31 -5.09 5.11
C GLU A 33 5.05 -4.65 3.83
N PRO A 34 4.52 -4.83 2.60
CA PRO A 34 5.18 -4.39 1.38
C PRO A 34 5.29 -2.87 1.28
N ILE A 35 4.35 -2.10 1.84
CA ILE A 35 4.47 -0.63 1.92
C ILE A 35 5.67 -0.26 2.80
N LEU A 36 5.81 -0.88 3.98
CA LEU A 36 6.89 -0.60 4.92
C LEU A 36 8.26 -1.01 4.33
N VAL A 37 8.34 -2.17 3.68
CA VAL A 37 9.53 -2.63 2.96
C VAL A 37 9.90 -1.68 1.83
N ARG A 38 8.92 -1.24 1.02
CA ARG A 38 9.16 -0.25 -0.05
C ARG A 38 9.69 1.06 0.51
N ARG A 39 9.11 1.58 1.61
CA ARG A 39 9.60 2.81 2.25
C ARG A 39 11.04 2.65 2.74
N ARG A 40 11.37 1.52 3.37
CA ARG A 40 12.74 1.22 3.83
C ARG A 40 13.72 1.10 2.67
N HIS A 41 13.33 0.43 1.60
CA HIS A 41 14.15 0.28 0.40
C HIS A 41 14.49 1.65 -0.22
N GLN A 42 13.49 2.53 -0.36
CA GLN A 42 13.71 3.89 -0.87
C GLN A 42 14.65 4.71 0.05
N ALA A 43 14.51 4.59 1.37
CA ALA A 43 15.39 5.27 2.31
C ALA A 43 16.85 4.80 2.21
N ILE A 44 17.09 3.50 2.00
CA ILE A 44 18.43 2.94 1.81
C ILE A 44 19.04 3.47 0.51
N LEU A 45 18.29 3.43 -0.60
CA LEU A 45 18.77 3.97 -1.88
C LEU A 45 19.11 5.46 -1.79
N GLN A 46 18.30 6.25 -1.08
CA GLN A 46 18.60 7.66 -0.85
C GLN A 46 19.86 7.89 0.00
N ARG A 47 20.17 6.99 0.94
CA ARG A 47 21.43 7.04 1.71
C ARG A 47 22.62 6.70 0.84
N ILE A 48 22.54 5.64 0.04
CA ILE A 48 23.62 5.25 -0.89
C ILE A 48 23.92 6.37 -1.88
N ARG A 49 22.89 6.97 -2.51
CA ARG A 49 23.08 8.12 -3.42
C ARG A 49 23.78 9.29 -2.76
N ARG A 50 23.49 9.56 -1.48
CA ARG A 50 24.16 10.62 -0.71
C ARG A 50 25.63 10.29 -0.46
N MET A 51 25.94 9.05 -0.10
CA MET A 51 27.33 8.63 0.12
C MET A 51 28.16 8.73 -1.17
N ILE A 52 27.63 8.26 -2.30
CA ILE A 52 28.30 8.37 -3.60
C ILE A 52 28.58 9.84 -3.95
N ARG A 53 27.62 10.75 -3.70
CA ARG A 53 27.83 12.19 -3.92
C ARG A 53 28.97 12.75 -3.07
N LEU A 54 29.01 12.42 -1.78
CA LEU A 54 30.07 12.89 -0.88
C LEU A 54 31.44 12.33 -1.28
N GLU A 55 31.51 11.06 -1.66
CA GLU A 55 32.76 10.43 -2.12
C GLU A 55 33.28 11.07 -3.42
N THR A 56 32.38 11.53 -4.30
CA THR A 56 32.74 12.24 -5.53
C THR A 56 33.33 13.63 -5.25
N GLU A 57 32.81 14.34 -4.24
CA GLU A 57 33.32 15.66 -3.83
C GLU A 57 34.63 15.55 -3.05
N VAL A 58 34.80 14.53 -2.21
CA VAL A 58 36.04 14.32 -1.42
C VAL A 58 37.22 13.90 -2.29
N LYS A 59 36.97 13.21 -3.41
CA LYS A 59 38.01 12.69 -4.30
C LYS A 59 38.49 13.72 -5.35
N ARG A 60 37.91 14.92 -5.39
CA ARG A 60 38.25 16.01 -6.31
C ARG A 60 39.12 17.05 -5.63
#